data_AF-A0A852K3L4-F1
#
_entry.id   AF-A0A852K3L4-F1
#
_cell.length_a   1.000
_cell.length_b   1.000
_cell.length_c   1.000
_cell.angle_alpha   90.00
_cell.angle_beta   90.00
_cell.angle_gamma   90.00
#
_symmetry.space_group_name_H-M   'P 1'
#
loop_
_entity.id
_entity.type
_entity.pdbx_description
1 polymer ?
#
loop_
_entity_poly.entity_id
_entity_poly.type
_entity_poly.pdbx_seq_one_letter_code
_entity_poly.pdbx_strand_id
1 'polypeptide(L)'
;FPVILFSSLNRPFGSGIVTPSGILLNSQMLDFSWQNQTMNHSIPRPPQPNLARPGRRPRSFLLPTIVRPSQGMCGTYLSLAANHGDRALSGIVQV
;
A
#
# COMPACT_ATOMS: atom_id res chain seq x y z
N PHE A 1 -20.01 -14.91 -1.30
CA PHE A 1 -18.76 -14.54 -2.00
C PHE A 1 -17.82 -13.88 -1.01
N PRO A 2 -16.54 -14.28 -0.94
CA PRO A 2 -15.57 -13.62 -0.06
C PRO A 2 -15.30 -12.20 -0.56
N VAL A 3 -15.19 -11.25 0.37
CA VAL A 3 -14.87 -9.84 0.11
C VAL A 3 -13.80 -9.42 1.09
N ILE A 4 -12.81 -8.68 0.61
CA ILE A 4 -11.78 -8.07 1.44
C ILE A 4 -11.54 -6.63 1.00
N LEU A 5 -11.35 -5.75 1.97
CA LEU A 5 -11.04 -4.34 1.78
C LEU A 5 -9.82 -3.99 2.61
N PHE A 6 -8.94 -3.17 2.04
CA PHE A 6 -7.84 -2.57 2.77
C PHE A 6 -7.80 -1.07 2.48
N SER A 7 -7.69 -0.26 3.53
CA SER A 7 -7.61 1.20 3.44
C SER A 7 -6.46 1.72 4.30
N SER A 8 -5.86 2.84 3.90
CA SER A 8 -4.73 3.44 4.59
C SER A 8 -4.69 4.96 4.37
N LEU A 9 -4.17 5.68 5.37
CA LEU A 9 -3.77 7.08 5.26
C LEU A 9 -2.26 7.24 4.96
N ASN A 10 -1.58 6.12 4.69
CA ASN A 10 -0.13 5.94 4.63
C ASN A 10 0.54 5.90 6.01
N ARG A 11 0.70 7.05 6.67
CA ARG A 11 1.33 7.15 7.99
C ARG A 11 0.29 7.26 9.12
N PRO A 12 0.66 7.03 10.39
CA PRO A 12 -0.19 7.40 11.52
C PRO A 12 -0.63 8.86 11.39
N PHE A 13 -1.94 9.10 11.46
CA PHE A 13 -2.57 10.40 11.23
C PHE A 13 -2.39 11.00 9.82
N GLY A 14 -2.01 10.19 8.82
CA GLY A 14 -1.92 10.63 7.43
C GLY A 14 -0.95 11.79 7.23
N SER A 15 -1.47 12.91 6.74
CA SER A 15 -0.73 14.17 6.60
C SER A 15 -0.72 15.03 7.86
N GLY A 16 -1.57 14.71 8.86
CA GLY A 16 -1.84 15.57 10.01
C GLY A 16 -2.74 16.78 9.70
N ILE A 17 -3.22 16.92 8.46
CA ILE A 17 -4.04 18.05 8.02
C ILE A 17 -5.52 17.63 8.03
N VAL A 18 -6.34 18.34 8.82
CA VAL A 18 -7.79 18.16 8.87
C VAL A 18 -8.46 19.32 8.16
N THR A 19 -9.37 19.03 7.22
CA THR A 19 -10.16 20.06 6.54
C THR A 19 -11.16 20.71 7.51
N PRO A 20 -11.69 21.91 7.22
CA PRO A 20 -12.75 22.52 8.03
C PRO A 20 -14.00 21.64 8.19
N SER A 21 -14.25 20.74 7.23
CA SER A 21 -15.32 19.74 7.29
C SER A 21 -15.00 18.51 8.14
N GLY A 22 -13.81 18.41 8.72
CA GLY A 22 -13.39 17.30 9.57
C GLY A 22 -12.74 16.12 8.84
N ILE A 23 -12.38 16.25 7.56
CA ILE A 23 -11.75 15.17 6.79
C ILE A 23 -10.23 15.22 7.02
N LEU A 24 -9.67 14.11 7.51
CA LEU A 24 -8.22 13.94 7.63
C LEU A 24 -7.61 13.54 6.28
N LEU A 25 -6.68 14.35 5.78
CA LEU A 25 -6.04 14.11 4.48
C LEU A 25 -4.93 13.05 4.61
N ASN A 26 -4.83 12.16 3.63
CA ASN A 26 -3.79 11.14 3.56
C ASN A 26 -2.40 11.74 3.27
N SER A 27 -1.34 10.98 3.54
CA SER A 27 0.04 11.30 3.14
C SER A 27 0.55 10.40 2.01
N GLN A 28 -0.33 9.93 1.12
CA GLN A 28 0.01 8.96 0.07
C GLN A 28 0.99 9.51 -0.97
N MET A 29 1.10 10.84 -1.10
CA MET A 29 2.10 11.47 -1.98
C MET A 29 3.54 11.14 -1.60
N LEU A 30 3.79 10.71 -0.34
CA LEU A 30 5.11 10.28 0.12
C LEU A 30 5.54 8.92 -0.43
N ASP A 31 4.62 8.14 -0.99
CA ASP A 31 4.92 6.82 -1.58
C ASP A 31 5.49 6.92 -3.01
N PHE A 32 5.48 8.10 -3.62
CA PHE A 32 6.20 8.35 -4.87
C PHE A 32 7.71 8.50 -4.62
N SER A 33 8.49 8.21 -5.66
CA SER A 33 9.90 8.55 -5.73
C SER A 33 10.07 10.03 -6.09
N TRP A 34 10.99 10.71 -5.39
CA TRP A 34 11.31 12.13 -5.60
C TRP A 34 12.76 12.28 -6.05
N GLN A 35 13.01 13.13 -7.05
CA GLN A 35 14.36 13.29 -7.65
C GLN A 35 15.38 13.96 -6.70
N ASN A 36 14.91 14.72 -5.72
CA ASN A 36 15.75 15.56 -4.85
C ASN A 36 15.92 15.01 -3.43
N GLN A 37 15.54 13.76 -3.16
CA GLN A 37 15.93 13.13 -1.89
C GLN A 37 17.45 12.91 -1.94
N THR A 38 18.17 13.41 -0.95
CA THR A 38 19.61 13.20 -0.74
C THR A 38 19.89 11.70 -0.78
N MET A 39 20.23 11.20 -1.97
CA MET A 39 20.60 9.82 -2.15
C MET A 39 22.01 9.69 -1.60
N ASN A 40 22.16 8.99 -0.48
CA ASN A 40 23.45 8.45 -0.12
C ASN A 40 24.00 7.73 -1.36
N HIS A 41 25.23 8.07 -1.76
CA HIS A 41 25.90 7.66 -3.00
C HIS A 41 26.03 6.14 -3.22
N SER A 42 25.50 5.33 -2.31
CA SER A 42 25.50 3.87 -2.32
C SER A 42 24.18 3.23 -2.78
N ILE A 43 23.11 4.00 -3.03
CA ILE A 43 21.81 3.44 -3.44
C ILE A 43 21.58 3.72 -4.94
N PRO A 44 21.40 2.70 -5.79
CA PRO A 44 21.10 2.88 -7.22
C PRO A 44 19.86 3.76 -7.40
N ARG A 45 19.88 4.69 -8.36
CA ARG A 45 18.77 5.61 -8.69
C ARG A 45 17.41 4.92 -8.50
N PRO A 46 16.44 5.57 -7.83
CA PRO A 46 15.14 4.97 -7.68
C PRO A 46 14.63 4.70 -9.09
N PRO A 47 14.14 3.49 -9.38
CA PRO A 47 13.73 3.16 -10.73
C PRO A 47 12.70 4.21 -11.16
N GLN A 48 12.75 4.63 -12.43
CA GLN A 48 11.87 5.64 -13.00
C GLN A 48 10.34 5.38 -12.86
N PRO A 49 9.80 4.16 -12.65
CA PRO A 49 8.37 3.95 -12.82
C PRO A 49 7.50 4.50 -11.69
N ASN A 50 8.05 4.99 -10.57
CA ASN A 50 7.27 5.54 -9.45
C ASN A 50 7.45 7.05 -9.23
N LEU A 51 7.78 7.82 -10.26
CA LEU A 51 7.79 9.29 -10.18
C LEU A 51 6.37 9.87 -10.10
N ALA A 52 6.21 10.92 -9.30
CA ALA A 52 4.97 11.68 -9.18
C ALA A 52 4.62 12.37 -10.50
N ARG A 53 3.37 12.20 -10.95
CA ARG A 53 2.79 12.87 -12.12
C ARG A 53 1.30 13.13 -11.87
N PRO A 54 0.69 14.16 -12.49
CA PRO A 54 -0.75 14.38 -12.41
C PRO A 54 -1.53 13.13 -12.80
N GLY A 55 -2.53 12.76 -12.00
CA GLY A 55 -3.40 11.59 -12.23
C GLY A 55 -2.75 10.22 -12.00
N ARG A 56 -1.45 10.14 -11.69
CA ARG A 56 -0.81 8.85 -11.35
C ARG A 56 -1.17 8.41 -9.94
N ARG A 57 -1.15 7.09 -9.73
CA ARG A 57 -1.21 6.47 -8.41
C ARG A 57 0.19 6.07 -7.94
N PRO A 58 0.53 6.27 -6.66
CA PRO A 58 1.79 5.80 -6.11
C PRO A 58 1.76 4.27 -5.98
N ARG A 59 2.94 3.66 -5.98
CA ARG A 59 3.09 2.24 -5.67
C ARG A 59 2.69 1.99 -4.22
N SER A 60 1.83 1.00 -3.98
CA SER A 60 1.34 0.64 -2.65
C SER A 60 1.77 -0.77 -2.24
N PHE A 61 1.95 -0.99 -0.94
CA PHE A 61 2.12 -2.32 -0.35
C PHE A 61 0.80 -2.90 0.21
N LEU A 62 -0.34 -2.36 -0.23
CA LEU A 62 -1.65 -2.89 0.13
C LEU A 62 -1.91 -4.16 -0.69
N LEU A 63 -1.97 -5.30 0.00
CA LEU A 63 -2.11 -6.62 -0.63
C LEU A 63 -3.35 -7.36 -0.09
N PRO A 64 -4.56 -6.86 -0.36
CA PRO A 64 -5.78 -7.61 -0.04
C PRO A 64 -5.81 -8.92 -0.84
N THR A 65 -5.80 -10.05 -0.14
CA THR A 65 -5.63 -11.38 -0.74
C THR A 65 -6.79 -12.29 -0.39
N ILE A 66 -7.38 -12.95 -1.38
CA ILE A 66 -8.37 -14.02 -1.19
C ILE A 66 -7.78 -15.31 -1.76
N VAL A 67 -7.68 -16.33 -0.92
CA VAL A 67 -7.35 -17.71 -1.31
C VAL A 67 -8.65 -18.51 -1.40
N ARG A 68 -8.74 -19.36 -2.41
CA ARG A 68 -9.89 -20.23 -2.67
C ARG A 68 -9.44 -21.68 -2.82
N PRO A 69 -10.36 -22.66 -2.67
CA PRO A 69 -10.07 -24.05 -2.99
C PRO A 69 -9.50 -24.22 -4.40
N SER A 70 -8.50 -25.09 -4.56
CA SER A 70 -7.88 -25.36 -5.86
C SER A 70 -8.82 -26.14 -6.79
N GLN A 71 -9.73 -26.93 -6.23
CA GLN A 71 -10.70 -27.75 -6.94
C GLN A 71 -12.11 -27.48 -6.40
N GLY A 72 -13.06 -27.26 -7.32
CA GLY A 72 -14.45 -26.99 -6.98
C GLY A 72 -14.71 -25.62 -6.35
N MET A 73 -15.98 -25.36 -6.05
CA MET A 73 -16.46 -24.13 -5.41
C MET A 73 -16.81 -24.36 -3.92
N CYS A 74 -16.80 -25.63 -3.48
CA CYS A 74 -17.08 -26.03 -2.11
C CYS A 74 -15.75 -26.23 -1.39
N GLY A 75 -15.54 -25.50 -0.28
CA GLY A 75 -14.34 -25.61 0.53
C GLY A 75 -14.05 -24.32 1.28
N THR A 76 -12.90 -24.28 1.95
CA THR A 76 -12.49 -23.14 2.76
C THR A 76 -11.92 -22.03 1.89
N TYR A 77 -12.46 -20.84 2.05
CA TYR A 77 -11.90 -19.61 1.53
C TYR A 77 -11.15 -18.89 2.65
N LEU A 78 -10.06 -18.22 2.31
CA LEU A 78 -9.27 -17.45 3.26
C LEU A 78 -9.10 -16.03 2.73
N SER A 79 -9.47 -15.03 3.53
CA SER A 79 -9.33 -13.62 3.18
C SER A 79 -8.36 -12.96 4.14
N LEU A 80 -7.22 -12.48 3.63
CA LEU A 80 -6.10 -11.97 4.41
C LEU A 80 -5.63 -10.62 3.87
N ALA A 81 -5.16 -9.76 4.76
CA ALA A 81 -4.36 -8.60 4.40
C ALA A 81 -3.41 -8.27 5.55
N ALA A 82 -2.33 -7.55 5.27
CA ALA A 82 -1.35 -7.15 6.27
C ALA A 82 -1.02 -5.66 6.16
N ASN A 83 -0.65 -5.06 7.29
CA ASN A 83 -0.28 -3.66 7.43
C ASN A 83 1.16 -3.53 7.96
N HIS A 84 2.15 -3.43 7.07
CA HIS A 84 3.52 -3.14 7.53
C HIS A 84 4.45 -2.58 6.44
N GLY A 85 3.90 -1.76 5.52
CA GLY A 85 4.68 -1.26 4.40
C GLY A 85 5.31 -2.41 3.60
N ASP A 86 6.62 -2.39 3.43
CA ASP A 86 7.39 -3.37 2.66
C ASP A 86 7.31 -4.82 3.19
N ARG A 87 6.99 -5.02 4.48
CA ARG A 87 6.81 -6.37 5.06
C ARG A 87 5.39 -6.93 4.92
N ALA A 88 4.46 -6.21 4.30
CA ALA A 88 3.09 -6.69 4.13
C ALA A 88 3.03 -8.03 3.38
N LEU A 89 3.86 -8.21 2.34
CA LEU A 89 3.89 -9.45 1.56
C LEU A 89 4.36 -10.63 2.41
N SER A 90 5.50 -10.50 3.09
CA SER A 90 6.03 -11.58 3.92
C SER A 90 5.09 -11.90 5.08
N GLY A 91 4.42 -10.89 5.64
CA GLY A 91 3.40 -11.07 6.67
C GLY A 91 2.19 -11.88 6.19
N ILE A 92 1.73 -11.68 4.96
CA ILE A 92 0.64 -12.48 4.38
C ILE A 92 1.08 -13.92 4.13
N VAL A 93 2.30 -14.12 3.61
CA VAL A 93 2.83 -15.47 3.28
C VAL A 93 3.07 -16.32 4.53
N GLN A 94 3.34 -15.69 5.68
CA GLN A 94 3.59 -16.40 6.94
C GLN A 94 2.30 -16.97 7.58
N VAL A 95 1.13 -16.44 7.23
CA VAL A 95 -0.19 -16.89 7.73
C VAL A 95 -0.66 -18.11 6.97
#